data_AF-A0A5E3WSG0-F1
#
_entry.id   AF-A0A5E3WSG0-F1
#
_cell.length_a   1.000
_cell.length_b   1.000
_cell.length_c   1.000
_cell.angle_alpha   90.00
_cell.angle_beta   90.00
_cell.angle_gamma   90.00
#
_symmetry.space_group_name_H-M   'P 1'
#
loop_
_entity.id
_entity.type
_entity.pdbx_description
1 polymer ?
#
loop_
_entity_poly.entity_id
_entity_poly.type
_entity_poly.pdbx_seq_one_letter_code
_entity_poly.pdbx_strand_id
1 'polypeptide(L)'
;MERNWHLANIDQRRKATGVNGRLPELMSAGNDRDWIVKLLAPPIFPSSRSVPAYYLTPTIERKHELGALSVLPPEIIAHIFSHLKSADDAICLAVTHRLLGHDGFRRVWRLRRRGFSHLGSWAGDRIITIEDGASDVPNNILTVEELKEVRKVSKGRRGLYHYVGKHYGWANAQRECTCIACVENPALARVLLGTGDHLRVRLLLSDTTPQYDMRGNWALCNLDTKEYARAKAIAKARFLYHADYQRGSSVNGPFVSGPETVLYLGSLALILTTWSKRGGIRGPWAGNRLVICDVDTLKSQKWEDMSDWGVIWGREYVVEHRDMYPKFSMY
;
A
#
# COMPACT_ATOMS: atom_id res chain seq x y z
N MET A 1 23.26 18.30 -10.25
CA MET A 1 23.47 16.87 -9.87
C MET A 1 22.16 16.34 -9.33
N GLU A 2 21.67 15.26 -9.89
CA GLU A 2 20.43 14.61 -9.45
C GLU A 2 20.66 13.94 -8.09
N ARG A 3 19.70 14.09 -7.18
CA ARG A 3 19.73 13.51 -5.83
C ARG A 3 18.84 12.28 -5.84
N ASN A 4 19.45 11.12 -5.58
CA ASN A 4 18.73 9.86 -5.45
C ASN A 4 18.24 9.68 -4.02
N TRP A 5 17.10 9.00 -3.87
CA TRP A 5 16.48 8.76 -2.58
C TRP A 5 16.22 7.26 -2.36
N HIS A 6 16.14 6.85 -1.10
CA HIS A 6 15.67 5.54 -0.70
C HIS A 6 14.63 5.68 0.39
N LEU A 7 13.42 5.16 0.18
CA LEU A 7 12.48 4.88 1.27
C LEU A 7 12.80 3.48 1.82
N ALA A 8 13.12 3.42 3.10
CA ALA A 8 13.53 2.20 3.78
C ALA A 8 12.68 1.93 5.02
N ASN A 9 12.35 0.66 5.21
CA ASN A 9 11.89 0.09 6.46
C ASN A 9 13.12 -0.54 7.14
N ILE A 10 13.55 0.05 8.25
CA ILE A 10 14.76 -0.35 8.98
C ILE A 10 14.54 -1.72 9.64
N ASP A 11 13.38 -1.93 10.27
CA ASP A 11 13.06 -3.15 11.02
C ASP A 11 13.07 -4.39 10.13
N GLN A 12 12.56 -4.28 8.89
CA GLN A 12 12.50 -5.40 7.95
C GLN A 12 13.73 -5.50 7.04
N ARG A 13 14.65 -4.53 7.10
CA ARG A 13 15.77 -4.39 6.15
C ARG A 13 15.29 -4.43 4.69
N ARG A 14 14.21 -3.68 4.42
CA ARG A 14 13.60 -3.58 3.09
C ARG A 14 13.59 -2.13 2.61
N LYS A 15 13.69 -1.94 1.31
CA LYS A 15 13.54 -0.64 0.64
C LYS A 15 12.48 -0.73 -0.44
N ALA A 16 11.74 0.34 -0.63
CA ALA A 16 10.64 0.36 -1.58
C ALA A 16 11.13 0.33 -3.03
N THR A 17 10.51 -0.51 -3.86
CA THR A 17 10.76 -0.56 -5.30
C THR A 17 10.19 0.70 -5.97
N GLY A 18 10.91 1.23 -6.97
CA GLY A 18 10.50 2.45 -7.67
C GLY A 18 10.90 3.75 -6.98
N VAL A 19 11.61 3.65 -5.85
CA VAL A 19 12.10 4.82 -5.11
C VAL A 19 13.49 5.29 -5.53
N ASN A 20 14.13 4.58 -6.47
CA ASN A 20 15.38 5.03 -7.08
C ASN A 20 15.11 6.17 -8.07
N GLY A 21 14.97 7.38 -7.55
CA GLY A 21 14.75 8.55 -8.38
C GLY A 21 14.69 9.83 -7.56
N ARG A 22 14.19 10.89 -8.18
CA ARG A 22 14.02 12.19 -7.53
C ARG A 22 12.81 12.14 -6.62
N LEU A 23 12.90 12.73 -5.42
CA LEU A 23 11.78 12.79 -4.46
C LEU A 23 10.42 13.26 -5.08
N PRO A 24 10.37 14.22 -6.01
CA PRO A 24 9.14 14.58 -6.74
C PRO A 24 8.59 13.47 -7.64
N GLU A 25 9.45 12.66 -8.26
CA GLU A 25 9.02 11.52 -9.06
C GLU A 25 8.35 10.48 -8.16
N LEU A 26 8.79 10.34 -6.91
CA LEU A 26 8.15 9.47 -5.91
C LEU A 26 6.73 9.91 -5.60
N MET A 27 6.55 11.23 -5.44
CA MET A 27 5.23 11.80 -5.15
C MET A 27 4.32 11.78 -6.38
N SER A 28 4.90 11.90 -7.58
CA SER A 28 4.21 12.03 -8.86
C SER A 28 4.07 10.72 -9.63
N ALA A 29 4.55 9.59 -9.10
CA ALA A 29 4.65 8.29 -9.78
C ALA A 29 3.29 7.73 -10.26
N GLY A 30 2.82 8.24 -11.39
CA GLY A 30 1.74 7.67 -12.22
C GLY A 30 0.45 7.30 -11.48
N ASN A 31 -0.19 6.23 -11.96
CA ASN A 31 -1.47 5.70 -11.49
C ASN A 31 -1.37 4.91 -10.16
N ASP A 32 -0.19 4.75 -9.57
CA ASP A 32 -0.01 3.98 -8.32
C ASP A 32 0.56 4.85 -7.20
N ARG A 33 0.02 6.05 -6.97
CA ARG A 33 0.43 6.95 -5.87
C ARG A 33 0.21 6.34 -4.48
N ASP A 34 -0.62 5.31 -4.41
CA ASP A 34 -1.11 4.74 -3.16
C ASP A 34 -0.21 3.66 -2.57
N TRP A 35 0.91 3.30 -3.21
CA TRP A 35 1.73 2.16 -2.76
C TRP A 35 2.30 2.34 -1.33
N ILE A 36 2.68 3.57 -0.94
CA ILE A 36 3.14 3.84 0.44
C ILE A 36 1.99 3.66 1.43
N VAL A 37 0.81 4.16 1.06
CA VAL A 37 -0.39 4.01 1.87
C VAL A 37 -0.70 2.52 2.05
N LYS A 38 -0.63 1.74 0.96
CA LYS A 38 -0.80 0.28 0.97
C LYS A 38 0.23 -0.44 1.84
N LEU A 39 1.47 0.06 1.97
CA LEU A 39 2.48 -0.53 2.86
C LEU A 39 2.24 -0.20 4.34
N LEU A 40 1.75 1.00 4.64
CA LEU A 40 1.58 1.51 6.00
C LEU A 40 0.17 1.27 6.58
N ALA A 41 -0.83 1.02 5.75
CA ALA A 41 -2.21 0.79 6.15
C ALA A 41 -2.54 -0.72 6.14
N PRO A 42 -2.79 -1.34 7.31
CA PRO A 42 -3.27 -2.72 7.36
C PRO A 42 -4.67 -2.83 6.71
N PRO A 43 -4.85 -3.66 5.67
CA PRO A 43 -6.17 -3.89 5.11
C PRO A 43 -6.98 -4.85 5.99
N ILE A 44 -8.30 -4.79 5.84
CA ILE A 44 -9.25 -5.76 6.37
C ILE A 44 -9.40 -6.86 5.31
N PHE A 45 -9.02 -8.09 5.66
CA PHE A 45 -9.31 -9.24 4.83
C PHE A 45 -10.69 -9.81 5.19
N PRO A 46 -11.54 -10.11 4.19
CA PRO A 46 -12.76 -10.88 4.42
C PRO A 46 -12.45 -12.16 5.19
N SER A 47 -13.32 -12.58 6.11
CA SER A 47 -13.09 -13.81 6.86
C SER A 47 -13.23 -15.03 5.94
N SER A 48 -12.25 -15.93 5.96
CA SER A 48 -12.35 -17.22 5.23
C SER A 48 -13.49 -18.11 5.71
N ARG A 49 -14.03 -17.84 6.91
CA ARG A 49 -15.19 -18.54 7.48
C ARG A 49 -16.52 -17.92 7.03
N SER A 50 -16.51 -16.65 6.62
CA SER A 50 -17.70 -15.91 6.18
C SER A 50 -17.84 -16.03 4.66
N VAL A 51 -18.00 -17.25 4.16
CA VAL A 51 -18.24 -17.47 2.73
C VAL A 51 -19.63 -16.93 2.38
N PRO A 52 -19.78 -16.04 1.38
CA PRO A 52 -21.09 -15.54 0.97
C PRO A 52 -22.08 -16.66 0.65
N ALA A 53 -23.35 -16.49 1.04
CA ALA A 53 -24.38 -17.53 0.97
C ALA A 53 -24.61 -18.11 -0.45
N TYR A 54 -24.39 -17.30 -1.50
CA TYR A 54 -24.51 -17.75 -2.88
C TYR A 54 -23.42 -18.75 -3.31
N TYR A 55 -22.32 -18.88 -2.55
CA TYR A 55 -21.35 -19.97 -2.71
C TYR A 55 -21.68 -21.20 -1.85
N LEU A 56 -22.51 -21.04 -0.80
CA LEU A 56 -22.87 -22.11 0.13
C LEU A 56 -24.07 -22.94 -0.31
N THR A 57 -24.86 -22.45 -1.26
CA THR A 57 -26.15 -23.06 -1.63
C THR A 57 -26.07 -23.75 -3.00
N PRO A 58 -25.50 -24.95 -3.10
CA PRO A 58 -25.78 -25.79 -4.23
C PRO A 58 -27.08 -26.56 -3.99
N THR A 59 -28.03 -26.45 -4.93
CA THR A 59 -29.06 -27.46 -5.08
C THR A 59 -28.37 -28.76 -5.55
N ILE A 60 -28.33 -29.77 -4.68
CA ILE A 60 -27.75 -31.11 -4.95
C ILE A 60 -28.27 -31.70 -6.28
N GLU A 61 -29.49 -31.31 -6.65
CA GLU A 61 -30.20 -31.68 -7.87
C GLU A 61 -29.39 -31.48 -9.17
N ARG A 62 -28.38 -30.60 -9.16
CA ARG A 62 -27.54 -30.29 -10.33
C ARG A 62 -26.15 -30.91 -10.30
N LYS A 63 -25.89 -31.90 -9.44
CA LYS A 63 -24.55 -32.53 -9.37
C LYS A 63 -24.12 -33.11 -10.72
N HIS A 64 -25.05 -33.66 -11.50
CA HIS A 64 -24.77 -34.23 -12.82
C HIS A 64 -24.25 -33.21 -13.85
N GLU A 65 -24.56 -31.91 -13.68
CA GLU A 65 -24.06 -30.83 -14.54
C GLU A 65 -22.53 -30.62 -14.39
N LEU A 66 -21.90 -31.18 -13.35
CA LEU A 66 -20.43 -31.18 -13.19
C LEU A 66 -19.69 -32.14 -14.14
N GLY A 67 -20.41 -32.94 -14.93
CA GLY A 67 -19.80 -33.95 -15.81
C GLY A 67 -18.97 -34.96 -15.02
N ALA A 68 -17.72 -35.18 -15.43
CA ALA A 68 -16.82 -36.12 -14.77
C ALA A 68 -16.49 -35.75 -13.31
N LEU A 69 -16.62 -34.49 -12.90
CA LEU A 69 -16.42 -34.09 -11.50
C LEU A 69 -17.59 -34.47 -10.59
N SER A 70 -18.75 -34.83 -11.16
CA SER A 70 -19.96 -35.20 -10.40
C SER A 70 -19.79 -36.47 -9.56
N VAL A 71 -18.90 -37.37 -9.97
CA VAL A 71 -18.64 -38.65 -9.28
C VAL A 71 -17.63 -38.48 -8.13
N LEU A 72 -16.92 -37.36 -8.08
CA LEU A 72 -15.89 -37.13 -7.08
C LEU A 72 -16.51 -36.77 -5.71
N PRO A 73 -15.92 -37.27 -4.61
CA PRO A 73 -16.19 -36.76 -3.27
C PRO A 73 -15.76 -35.29 -3.13
N PRO A 74 -16.45 -34.47 -2.30
CA PRO A 74 -16.06 -33.08 -2.04
C PRO A 74 -14.61 -32.91 -1.59
N GLU A 75 -14.05 -33.88 -0.87
CA GLU A 75 -12.67 -33.87 -0.40
C GLU A 75 -11.67 -33.88 -1.56
N ILE A 76 -11.98 -34.63 -2.63
CA ILE A 76 -11.15 -34.68 -3.83
C ILE A 76 -11.23 -33.36 -4.60
N ILE A 77 -12.42 -32.73 -4.66
CA ILE A 77 -12.58 -31.39 -5.25
C ILE A 77 -11.75 -30.36 -4.48
N ALA A 78 -11.84 -30.36 -3.14
CA ALA A 78 -11.02 -29.50 -2.30
C ALA A 78 -9.52 -29.76 -2.48
N HIS A 79 -9.13 -31.03 -2.68
CA HIS A 79 -7.75 -31.41 -2.97
C HIS A 79 -7.28 -30.88 -4.34
N ILE A 80 -8.09 -30.95 -5.39
CA ILE A 80 -7.80 -30.35 -6.70
C ILE A 80 -7.54 -28.85 -6.55
N PHE A 81 -8.42 -28.11 -5.87
CA PHE A 81 -8.22 -26.68 -5.61
C PHE A 81 -6.92 -26.41 -4.84
N SER A 82 -6.52 -27.29 -3.92
CA SER A 82 -5.29 -27.11 -3.14
C SER A 82 -4.01 -27.08 -4.00
N HIS A 83 -4.04 -27.71 -5.18
CA HIS A 83 -2.92 -27.74 -6.13
C HIS A 83 -2.85 -26.53 -7.07
N LEU A 84 -3.92 -25.73 -7.17
CA LEU A 84 -3.95 -24.55 -8.05
C LEU A 84 -3.10 -23.42 -7.48
N LYS A 85 -1.94 -23.12 -8.10
CA LYS A 85 -0.99 -22.11 -7.59
C LYS A 85 -1.35 -20.68 -8.00
N SER A 86 -2.09 -20.52 -9.08
CA SER A 86 -2.56 -19.22 -9.60
C SER A 86 -3.95 -18.89 -9.09
N ALA A 87 -4.16 -17.63 -8.67
CA ALA A 87 -5.49 -17.15 -8.30
C ALA A 87 -6.43 -17.16 -9.51
N ASP A 88 -5.94 -16.82 -10.71
CA ASP A 88 -6.75 -16.76 -11.92
C ASP A 88 -7.24 -18.14 -12.33
N ASP A 89 -6.41 -19.18 -12.22
CA ASP A 89 -6.82 -20.56 -12.55
C ASP A 89 -7.84 -21.09 -11.53
N ALA A 90 -7.66 -20.77 -10.24
CA ALA A 90 -8.63 -21.09 -9.21
C ALA A 90 -9.96 -20.38 -9.43
N ILE A 91 -9.94 -19.11 -9.86
CA ILE A 91 -11.16 -18.37 -10.22
C ILE A 91 -11.84 -19.03 -11.42
N CYS A 92 -11.08 -19.31 -12.50
CA CYS A 92 -11.64 -19.92 -13.72
C CYS A 92 -12.32 -21.25 -13.40
N LEU A 93 -11.70 -22.13 -12.61
CA LEU A 93 -12.32 -23.39 -12.19
C LEU A 93 -13.54 -23.18 -11.29
N ALA A 94 -13.48 -22.22 -10.36
CA ALA A 94 -14.58 -21.96 -9.43
C ALA A 94 -15.86 -21.49 -10.12
N VAL A 95 -15.74 -20.75 -11.22
CA VAL A 95 -16.90 -20.14 -11.89
C VAL A 95 -17.58 -21.06 -12.90
N THR A 96 -16.92 -22.14 -13.34
CA THR A 96 -17.51 -23.09 -14.31
C THR A 96 -18.77 -23.74 -13.79
N HIS A 97 -18.90 -23.92 -12.46
CA HIS A 97 -20.09 -24.50 -11.86
C HIS A 97 -20.31 -24.05 -10.41
N ARG A 98 -21.57 -23.82 -10.01
CA ARG A 98 -21.92 -23.29 -8.67
C ARG A 98 -21.45 -24.20 -7.52
N LEU A 99 -21.48 -25.51 -7.72
CA LEU A 99 -20.95 -26.51 -6.76
C LEU A 99 -19.46 -26.32 -6.45
N LEU A 100 -18.68 -25.72 -7.35
CA LEU A 100 -17.25 -25.48 -7.16
C LEU A 100 -16.97 -24.14 -6.44
N GLY A 101 -18.00 -23.30 -6.28
CA GLY A 101 -17.87 -21.94 -5.75
C GLY A 101 -17.33 -21.88 -4.32
N HIS A 102 -17.73 -22.82 -3.46
CA HIS A 102 -17.28 -22.84 -2.06
C HIS A 102 -15.78 -23.14 -1.91
N ASP A 103 -15.29 -24.23 -2.52
CA ASP A 103 -13.87 -24.58 -2.48
C ASP A 103 -13.01 -23.60 -3.29
N GLY A 104 -13.57 -23.12 -4.40
CA GLY A 104 -13.01 -22.02 -5.19
C GLY A 104 -12.78 -20.76 -4.38
N PHE A 105 -13.80 -20.28 -3.66
CA PHE A 105 -13.70 -19.12 -2.76
C PHE A 105 -12.57 -19.30 -1.73
N ARG A 106 -12.56 -20.44 -1.03
CA ARG A 106 -11.52 -20.72 -0.03
C ARG A 106 -10.12 -20.71 -0.63
N ARG A 107 -9.94 -21.28 -1.83
CA ARG A 107 -8.63 -21.29 -2.50
C ARG A 107 -8.22 -19.90 -2.96
N VAL A 108 -9.09 -19.20 -3.67
CA VAL A 108 -8.83 -17.84 -4.18
C VAL A 108 -8.51 -16.89 -3.04
N TRP A 109 -9.27 -16.95 -1.94
CA TRP A 109 -8.99 -16.19 -0.73
C TRP A 109 -7.58 -16.46 -0.19
N ARG A 110 -7.16 -17.73 -0.06
CA ARG A 110 -5.82 -18.08 0.43
C ARG A 110 -4.72 -17.55 -0.49
N LEU A 111 -4.87 -17.73 -1.80
CA LEU A 111 -3.91 -17.28 -2.80
C LEU A 111 -3.79 -15.75 -2.81
N ARG A 112 -4.90 -15.03 -2.77
CA ARG A 112 -4.93 -13.57 -2.71
C ARG A 112 -4.37 -13.05 -1.38
N ARG A 113 -4.75 -13.64 -0.25
CA ARG A 113 -4.16 -13.24 1.06
C ARG A 113 -2.65 -13.39 1.07
N ARG A 114 -2.11 -14.45 0.45
CA ARG A 114 -0.67 -14.61 0.26
C ARG A 114 -0.10 -13.56 -0.70
N GLY A 115 -0.75 -13.31 -1.83
CA GLY A 115 -0.31 -12.29 -2.80
C GLY A 115 -0.36 -10.86 -2.27
N PHE A 116 -1.25 -10.58 -1.32
CA PHE A 116 -1.39 -9.28 -0.66
C PHE A 116 -0.73 -9.23 0.73
N SER A 117 0.18 -10.16 1.05
CA SER A 117 0.84 -10.17 2.36
C SER A 117 1.75 -8.96 2.60
N HIS A 118 2.09 -8.21 1.55
CA HIS A 118 2.84 -6.97 1.63
C HIS A 118 1.97 -5.77 2.08
N LEU A 119 0.65 -5.85 1.96
CA LEU A 119 -0.24 -4.77 2.37
C LEU A 119 -0.23 -4.63 3.89
N GLY A 120 -0.01 -3.41 4.37
CA GLY A 120 0.19 -3.10 5.78
C GLY A 120 1.45 -3.71 6.38
N SER A 121 2.32 -4.31 5.57
CA SER A 121 3.49 -5.02 6.11
C SER A 121 4.45 -4.09 6.82
N TRP A 122 4.46 -2.79 6.53
CA TRP A 122 5.32 -1.80 7.19
C TRP A 122 4.64 -1.05 8.32
N ALA A 123 3.40 -1.40 8.65
CA ALA A 123 2.65 -0.77 9.72
C ALA A 123 3.33 -1.00 11.08
N GLY A 124 3.74 0.10 11.72
CA GLY A 124 4.39 0.11 13.03
C GLY A 124 5.91 -0.03 13.00
N ASP A 125 6.52 -0.07 11.83
CA ASP A 125 7.98 -0.20 11.67
C ASP A 125 8.68 1.16 11.55
N ARG A 126 9.99 1.20 11.84
CA ARG A 126 10.85 2.38 11.65
C ARG A 126 11.03 2.72 10.17
N ILE A 127 10.51 3.87 9.73
CA ILE A 127 10.53 4.31 8.33
C ILE A 127 11.42 5.55 8.14
N ILE A 128 12.26 5.53 7.10
CA ILE A 128 13.09 6.68 6.71
C ILE A 128 13.18 6.85 5.20
N THR A 129 13.12 8.09 4.73
CA THR A 129 13.38 8.48 3.34
C THR A 129 14.74 9.18 3.26
N ILE A 130 15.80 8.47 2.88
CA ILE A 130 17.18 8.97 2.97
C ILE A 130 17.75 9.38 1.61
N GLU A 131 18.42 10.53 1.57
CA GLU A 131 19.10 11.07 0.37
C GLU A 131 20.50 10.46 0.17
N ASP A 132 20.89 10.30 -1.10
CA ASP A 132 22.29 10.08 -1.49
C ASP A 132 23.19 11.24 -1.01
N GLY A 133 24.15 10.90 -0.15
CA GLY A 133 25.05 11.87 0.49
C GLY A 133 24.68 12.27 1.92
N ALA A 134 23.58 11.74 2.48
CA ALA A 134 23.34 11.81 3.92
C ALA A 134 24.46 11.08 4.69
N SER A 135 25.35 11.85 5.31
CA SER A 135 26.51 11.29 6.04
C SER A 135 26.17 10.89 7.48
N ASP A 136 25.16 11.54 8.06
CA ASP A 136 24.64 11.28 9.38
C ASP A 136 23.26 10.61 9.29
N VAL A 137 22.84 10.03 10.41
CA VAL A 137 21.54 9.38 10.59
C VAL A 137 20.79 10.06 11.72
N PRO A 138 19.44 10.06 11.73
CA PRO A 138 18.70 10.52 12.89
C PRO A 138 19.18 9.83 14.17
N ASN A 139 19.21 10.57 15.28
CA ASN A 139 19.58 9.97 16.56
C ASN A 139 18.58 8.86 16.91
N ASN A 140 19.07 7.78 17.51
CA ASN A 140 18.27 6.65 18.00
C ASN A 140 17.49 5.86 16.93
N ILE A 141 17.64 6.16 15.63
CA ILE A 141 17.02 5.34 14.58
C ILE A 141 17.67 3.96 14.46
N LEU A 142 18.99 3.86 14.66
CA LEU A 142 19.72 2.60 14.59
C LEU A 142 20.07 2.15 16.00
N THR A 143 19.91 0.86 16.26
CA THR A 143 20.52 0.20 17.42
C THR A 143 22.05 0.31 17.35
N VAL A 144 22.72 0.08 18.48
CA VAL A 144 24.19 0.12 18.55
C VAL A 144 24.81 -0.90 17.59
N GLU A 145 24.15 -2.04 17.44
CA GLU A 145 24.53 -3.14 16.56
C GLU A 145 24.36 -2.75 15.08
N GLU A 146 23.19 -2.24 14.69
CA GLU A 146 22.92 -1.75 13.33
C GLU A 146 23.90 -0.63 12.96
N LEU A 147 24.20 0.28 13.88
CA LEU A 147 25.16 1.36 13.65
C LEU A 147 26.58 0.81 13.43
N LYS A 148 27.00 -0.21 14.18
CA LYS A 148 28.29 -0.90 13.96
C LYS A 148 28.32 -1.58 12.59
N GLU A 149 27.24 -2.23 12.17
CA GLU A 149 27.14 -2.84 10.83
C GLU A 149 27.27 -1.81 9.71
N VAL A 150 26.53 -0.70 9.81
CA VAL A 150 26.59 0.41 8.85
C VAL A 150 28.01 0.98 8.77
N ARG A 151 28.66 1.22 9.92
CA ARG A 151 30.04 1.72 9.99
C ARG A 151 31.05 0.75 9.36
N LYS A 152 30.88 -0.56 9.58
CA LYS A 152 31.76 -1.61 9.04
C LYS A 152 31.71 -1.66 7.51
N VAL A 153 30.51 -1.55 6.93
CA VAL A 153 30.31 -1.64 5.48
C VAL A 153 30.72 -0.35 4.76
N SER A 154 30.41 0.81 5.34
CA SER A 154 30.48 2.09 4.61
C SER A 154 31.89 2.71 4.52
N LYS A 155 32.94 2.02 5.02
CA LYS A 155 34.37 2.45 5.03
C LYS A 155 34.55 3.97 5.18
N GLY A 156 33.80 4.57 6.11
CA GLY A 156 33.92 5.98 6.52
C GLY A 156 33.31 7.06 5.62
N ARG A 157 32.76 6.77 4.43
CA ARG A 157 32.22 7.84 3.55
C ARG A 157 30.81 7.63 3.01
N ARG A 158 30.25 6.42 3.11
CA ARG A 158 29.04 6.04 2.38
C ARG A 158 27.76 5.90 3.23
N GLY A 159 27.74 6.42 4.47
CA GLY A 159 26.52 6.63 5.26
C GLY A 159 25.56 5.44 5.36
N LEU A 160 24.30 5.72 5.74
CA LEU A 160 23.19 4.76 5.76
C LEU A 160 22.59 4.53 4.37
N TYR A 161 22.57 5.56 3.51
CA TYR A 161 22.04 5.47 2.14
C TYR A 161 22.65 4.29 1.35
N HIS A 162 23.98 4.21 1.28
CA HIS A 162 24.62 3.12 0.53
C HIS A 162 24.47 1.76 1.23
N TYR A 163 24.39 1.74 2.56
CA TYR A 163 24.14 0.50 3.30
C TYR A 163 22.77 -0.08 2.94
N VAL A 164 21.72 0.75 3.00
CA VAL A 164 20.37 0.41 2.53
C VAL A 164 20.42 -0.03 1.07
N GLY A 165 21.08 0.75 0.21
CA GLY A 165 21.23 0.46 -1.21
C GLY A 165 21.79 -0.94 -1.49
N LYS A 166 22.79 -1.37 -0.72
CA LYS A 166 23.50 -2.64 -0.93
C LYS A 166 22.89 -3.83 -0.18
N HIS A 167 22.36 -3.63 1.02
CA HIS A 167 22.01 -4.72 1.93
C HIS A 167 20.51 -4.91 2.12
N TYR A 168 19.68 -3.92 1.78
CA TYR A 168 18.24 -4.07 1.97
C TYR A 168 17.60 -4.74 0.76
N GLY A 169 16.70 -5.68 1.05
CA GLY A 169 15.87 -6.33 0.04
C GLY A 169 14.82 -5.37 -0.53
N TRP A 170 14.32 -5.66 -1.72
CA TRP A 170 13.23 -4.88 -2.31
C TRP A 170 11.88 -5.28 -1.70
N ALA A 171 11.09 -4.28 -1.29
CA ALA A 171 9.67 -4.44 -1.04
C ALA A 171 8.93 -4.23 -2.38
N ASN A 172 8.44 -5.32 -2.98
CA ASN A 172 7.74 -5.33 -4.27
C ASN A 172 6.34 -4.70 -4.21
N ALA A 173 6.19 -3.52 -3.59
CA ALA A 173 4.92 -2.84 -3.53
C ALA A 173 4.40 -2.54 -4.94
N GLN A 174 5.16 -1.88 -5.82
CA GLN A 174 4.68 -1.49 -7.15
C GLN A 174 4.26 -2.64 -8.07
N ARG A 175 4.95 -3.79 -8.06
CA ARG A 175 4.60 -4.93 -8.92
C ARG A 175 3.34 -5.66 -8.43
N GLU A 176 3.06 -5.60 -7.14
CA GLU A 176 1.95 -6.32 -6.50
C GLU A 176 0.78 -5.39 -6.17
N CYS A 177 0.98 -4.06 -6.18
CA CYS A 177 0.01 -3.01 -5.90
C CYS A 177 -0.68 -2.43 -7.14
N THR A 178 -0.32 -2.85 -8.36
CA THR A 178 -1.06 -2.46 -9.57
C THR A 178 -2.54 -2.67 -9.28
N CYS A 179 -3.28 -1.55 -9.30
CA CYS A 179 -4.65 -1.49 -8.83
C CYS A 179 -5.45 -2.67 -9.38
N ILE A 180 -6.08 -3.43 -8.47
CA ILE A 180 -7.03 -4.51 -8.78
C ILE A 180 -8.09 -4.04 -9.79
N ALA A 181 -8.34 -2.73 -9.84
CA ALA A 181 -9.28 -2.09 -10.74
C ALA A 181 -8.73 -1.72 -12.14
N CYS A 182 -7.41 -1.59 -12.36
CA CYS A 182 -6.89 -0.99 -13.60
C CYS A 182 -6.15 -1.95 -14.54
N VAL A 183 -5.70 -3.11 -14.05
CA VAL A 183 -5.19 -4.17 -14.93
C VAL A 183 -6.37 -5.11 -15.20
N GLU A 184 -6.73 -5.30 -16.46
CA GLU A 184 -7.69 -6.32 -16.84
C GLU A 184 -7.29 -7.63 -16.16
N ASN A 185 -8.11 -8.10 -15.21
CA ASN A 185 -7.79 -9.31 -14.49
C ASN A 185 -7.77 -10.46 -15.52
N PRO A 186 -6.68 -11.26 -15.61
CA PRO A 186 -6.60 -12.30 -16.63
C PRO A 186 -7.78 -13.29 -16.60
N ALA A 187 -8.38 -13.54 -15.43
CA ALA A 187 -9.59 -14.36 -15.34
C ALA A 187 -10.82 -13.68 -15.95
N LEU A 188 -10.95 -12.35 -15.87
CA LEU A 188 -12.02 -11.61 -16.56
C LEU A 188 -11.85 -11.66 -18.08
N ALA A 189 -10.61 -11.55 -18.58
CA ALA A 189 -10.31 -11.63 -20.01
C ALA A 189 -10.59 -13.03 -20.60
N ARG A 190 -10.58 -14.07 -19.77
CA ARG A 190 -10.87 -15.46 -20.16
C ARG A 190 -12.37 -15.78 -20.24
N VAL A 191 -13.25 -14.87 -19.81
CA VAL A 191 -14.70 -15.11 -19.76
C VAL A 191 -15.44 -14.11 -20.65
N LEU A 192 -16.42 -14.61 -21.41
CA LEU A 192 -17.24 -13.77 -22.29
C LEU A 192 -18.00 -12.70 -21.49
N LEU A 193 -17.88 -11.45 -21.92
CA LEU A 193 -18.62 -10.32 -21.36
C LEU A 193 -20.14 -10.57 -21.44
N GLY A 194 -20.87 -10.16 -20.40
CA GLY A 194 -22.34 -10.29 -20.35
C GLY A 194 -22.86 -11.68 -19.94
N THR A 195 -21.99 -12.65 -19.68
CA THR A 195 -22.38 -13.98 -19.19
C THR A 195 -22.53 -14.03 -17.66
N GLY A 196 -23.27 -15.03 -17.17
CA GLY A 196 -23.36 -15.31 -15.73
C GLY A 196 -22.00 -15.60 -15.09
N ASP A 197 -21.07 -16.19 -15.84
CA ASP A 197 -19.71 -16.48 -15.37
C ASP A 197 -18.90 -15.21 -15.17
N HIS A 198 -19.06 -14.20 -16.04
CA HIS A 198 -18.42 -12.90 -15.87
C HIS A 198 -18.81 -12.26 -14.53
N LEU A 199 -20.10 -12.31 -14.16
CA LEU A 199 -20.58 -11.84 -12.87
C LEU A 199 -20.01 -12.65 -11.70
N ARG A 200 -19.92 -13.98 -11.82
CA ARG A 200 -19.31 -14.84 -10.79
C ARG A 200 -17.83 -14.53 -10.58
N VAL A 201 -17.08 -14.29 -11.65
CA VAL A 201 -15.66 -13.87 -11.56
C VAL A 201 -15.57 -12.54 -10.82
N ARG A 202 -16.39 -11.54 -11.18
CA ARG A 202 -16.39 -10.23 -10.51
C ARG A 202 -16.73 -10.33 -9.03
N LEU A 203 -17.75 -11.10 -8.67
CA LEU A 203 -18.13 -11.35 -7.28
C LEU A 203 -16.97 -12.01 -6.53
N LEU A 204 -16.39 -13.08 -7.08
CA LEU A 204 -15.30 -13.81 -6.45
C LEU A 204 -14.07 -12.94 -6.23
N LEU A 205 -13.72 -12.09 -7.20
CA LEU A 205 -12.67 -11.10 -7.06
C LEU A 205 -13.01 -10.08 -5.96
N SER A 206 -14.23 -9.54 -5.94
CA SER A 206 -14.66 -8.54 -4.96
C SER A 206 -14.65 -9.09 -3.53
N ASP A 207 -15.22 -10.28 -3.32
CA ASP A 207 -15.38 -10.92 -2.00
C ASP A 207 -14.08 -11.43 -1.40
N THR A 208 -13.02 -11.53 -2.22
CA THR A 208 -11.69 -11.97 -1.79
C THR A 208 -10.63 -10.87 -1.88
N THR A 209 -11.05 -9.65 -2.19
CA THR A 209 -10.18 -8.48 -2.22
C THR A 209 -9.97 -7.92 -0.81
N PRO A 210 -8.73 -7.57 -0.41
CA PRO A 210 -8.50 -6.78 0.80
C PRO A 210 -9.25 -5.44 0.71
N GLN A 211 -9.92 -5.06 1.79
CA GLN A 211 -10.72 -3.84 1.85
C GLN A 211 -10.18 -2.90 2.92
N TYR A 212 -10.52 -1.62 2.80
CA TYR A 212 -10.34 -0.62 3.84
C TYR A 212 -11.71 -0.10 4.22
N ASP A 213 -11.92 0.26 5.49
CA ASP A 213 -13.16 0.92 5.89
C ASP A 213 -13.25 2.29 5.22
N MET A 214 -14.16 2.42 4.26
CA MET A 214 -14.35 3.65 3.49
C MET A 214 -14.90 4.80 4.34
N ARG A 215 -15.50 4.50 5.50
CA ARG A 215 -16.09 5.49 6.41
C ARG A 215 -15.15 5.88 7.54
N GLY A 216 -14.06 5.13 7.71
CA GLY A 216 -13.10 5.34 8.79
C GLY A 216 -12.44 6.71 8.77
N ASN A 217 -12.04 7.20 9.94
CA ASN A 217 -11.33 8.46 10.09
C ASN A 217 -9.82 8.21 9.98
N TRP A 218 -9.35 7.88 8.79
CA TRP A 218 -7.95 7.49 8.57
C TRP A 218 -6.95 8.63 8.80
N ALA A 219 -5.83 8.30 9.43
CA ALA A 219 -4.69 9.19 9.65
C ALA A 219 -3.36 8.46 9.49
N LEU A 220 -2.32 9.23 9.16
CA LEU A 220 -0.92 8.81 9.29
C LEU A 220 -0.49 9.11 10.73
N CYS A 221 -0.03 8.08 11.43
CA CYS A 221 0.26 8.14 12.86
C CYS A 221 1.74 7.84 13.11
N ASN A 222 2.35 8.65 13.97
CA ASN A 222 3.67 8.43 14.53
C ASN A 222 3.51 7.76 15.90
N LEU A 223 3.85 6.47 15.98
CA LEU A 223 3.66 5.67 17.19
C LEU A 223 4.59 6.08 18.34
N ASP A 224 5.75 6.66 18.02
CA ASP A 224 6.76 7.04 19.00
C ASP A 224 6.41 8.38 19.68
N THR A 225 5.89 9.35 18.91
CA THR A 225 5.51 10.68 19.43
C THR A 225 4.04 10.79 19.81
N LYS A 226 3.20 9.81 19.43
CA LYS A 226 1.73 9.85 19.61
C LYS A 226 1.06 11.03 18.89
N GLU A 227 1.61 11.39 17.73
CA GLU A 227 1.09 12.41 16.84
C GLU A 227 0.41 11.77 15.62
N TYR A 228 -0.60 12.42 15.04
CA TYR A 228 -1.21 11.94 13.80
C TYR A 228 -1.67 13.09 12.88
N ALA A 229 -1.75 12.82 11.58
CA ALA A 229 -2.26 13.74 10.57
C ALA A 229 -3.39 13.06 9.76
N ARG A 230 -4.59 13.65 9.77
CA ARG A 230 -5.80 13.07 9.17
C ARG A 230 -5.83 13.20 7.65
N ALA A 231 -6.28 12.14 6.97
CA ALA A 231 -6.51 12.15 5.52
C ALA A 231 -7.50 13.25 5.10
N LYS A 232 -8.57 13.48 5.89
CA LYS A 232 -9.58 14.51 5.63
C LYS A 232 -9.02 15.93 5.69
N ALA A 233 -8.05 16.20 6.57
CA ALA A 233 -7.41 17.52 6.64
C ALA A 233 -6.51 17.74 5.43
N ILE A 234 -5.72 16.73 5.06
CA ILE A 234 -4.86 16.76 3.86
C ILE A 234 -5.70 16.96 2.59
N ALA A 235 -6.83 16.26 2.45
CA ALA A 235 -7.75 16.42 1.33
C ALA A 235 -8.34 17.84 1.20
N LYS A 236 -8.41 18.58 2.31
CA LYS A 236 -8.95 19.96 2.36
C LYS A 236 -7.85 21.03 2.34
N ALA A 237 -6.58 20.63 2.29
CA ALA A 237 -5.46 21.57 2.28
C ALA A 237 -5.60 22.53 1.09
N ARG A 238 -5.40 23.83 1.33
CA ARG A 238 -5.35 24.85 0.28
C ARG A 238 -3.92 25.33 0.10
N PHE A 239 -3.49 25.60 -1.13
CA PHE A 239 -2.16 26.13 -1.43
C PHE A 239 -2.31 27.59 -1.86
N LEU A 240 -1.78 28.53 -1.06
CA LEU A 240 -2.03 29.98 -1.24
C LEU A 240 -1.60 30.52 -2.60
N TYR A 241 -0.49 30.02 -3.13
CA TYR A 241 0.07 30.51 -4.40
C TYR A 241 -0.56 29.87 -5.64
N HIS A 242 -1.41 28.86 -5.45
CA HIS A 242 -2.05 28.11 -6.52
C HIS A 242 -3.38 27.53 -6.00
N ALA A 243 -4.43 28.35 -6.09
CA ALA A 243 -5.77 28.04 -5.56
C ALA A 243 -6.43 26.80 -6.19
N ASP A 244 -5.80 26.20 -7.20
CA ASP A 244 -6.25 24.99 -7.89
C ASP A 244 -5.58 23.71 -7.33
N TYR A 245 -4.51 23.78 -6.54
CA TYR A 245 -3.97 22.54 -5.94
C TYR A 245 -4.87 21.97 -4.87
N GLN A 246 -4.97 20.65 -4.87
CA GLN A 246 -5.83 19.86 -3.99
C GLN A 246 -7.33 20.14 -4.18
N ARG A 247 -7.73 20.86 -5.23
CA ARG A 247 -9.14 21.06 -5.55
C ARG A 247 -9.73 19.75 -6.09
N GLY A 248 -10.96 19.47 -5.64
CA GLY A 248 -11.66 18.23 -5.96
C GLY A 248 -11.05 16.97 -5.32
N SER A 249 -10.11 17.12 -4.38
CA SER A 249 -9.60 15.99 -3.60
C SER A 249 -10.69 15.44 -2.66
N SER A 250 -10.77 14.11 -2.61
CA SER A 250 -11.70 13.36 -1.78
C SER A 250 -10.95 12.28 -1.01
N VAL A 251 -11.56 11.78 0.07
CA VAL A 251 -11.01 10.69 0.88
C VAL A 251 -11.84 9.44 0.65
N ASN A 252 -11.17 8.33 0.35
CA ASN A 252 -11.78 7.02 0.21
C ASN A 252 -10.98 5.99 1.02
N GLY A 253 -11.41 5.70 2.24
CA GLY A 253 -10.58 4.97 3.20
C GLY A 253 -9.28 5.74 3.51
N PRO A 254 -8.10 5.09 3.49
CA PRO A 254 -6.82 5.78 3.71
C PRO A 254 -6.30 6.56 2.49
N PHE A 255 -7.00 6.52 1.36
CA PHE A 255 -6.55 7.13 0.12
C PHE A 255 -7.12 8.54 -0.05
N VAL A 256 -6.27 9.48 -0.45
CA VAL A 256 -6.66 10.83 -0.84
C VAL A 256 -6.43 10.94 -2.34
N SER A 257 -7.49 11.21 -3.10
CA SER A 257 -7.44 11.20 -4.57
C SER A 257 -8.35 12.27 -5.18
N GLY A 258 -8.05 12.64 -6.43
CA GLY A 258 -8.71 13.72 -7.16
C GLY A 258 -7.82 14.26 -8.28
N PRO A 259 -8.37 14.99 -9.27
CA PRO A 259 -7.67 15.41 -10.49
C PRO A 259 -6.43 16.28 -10.22
N GLU A 260 -6.48 17.06 -9.13
CA GLU A 260 -5.46 18.04 -8.74
C GLU A 260 -4.83 17.69 -7.38
N THR A 261 -4.97 16.44 -6.94
CA THR A 261 -4.36 15.97 -5.68
C THR A 261 -2.84 15.94 -5.82
N VAL A 262 -2.16 16.70 -4.97
CA VAL A 262 -0.69 16.74 -4.87
C VAL A 262 -0.23 16.12 -3.55
N LEU A 263 -0.96 16.38 -2.46
CA LEU A 263 -0.65 15.87 -1.13
C LEU A 263 -1.65 14.78 -0.72
N TYR A 264 -1.14 13.64 -0.27
CA TYR A 264 -1.89 12.51 0.27
C TYR A 264 -1.10 11.88 1.44
N LEU A 265 -1.67 10.89 2.14
CA LEU A 265 -0.98 10.31 3.31
C LEU A 265 0.39 9.72 2.97
N GLY A 266 0.53 9.08 1.80
CA GLY A 266 1.80 8.51 1.35
C GLY A 266 2.87 9.56 1.07
N SER A 267 2.54 10.65 0.35
CA SER A 267 3.49 11.74 0.12
C SER A 267 3.84 12.47 1.42
N LEU A 268 2.87 12.64 2.33
CA LEU A 268 3.14 13.22 3.64
C LEU A 268 4.09 12.32 4.45
N ALA A 269 3.92 10.99 4.41
CA ALA A 269 4.84 10.06 5.04
C ALA A 269 6.26 10.17 4.46
N LEU A 270 6.42 10.33 3.14
CA LEU A 270 7.73 10.60 2.54
C LEU A 270 8.34 11.88 3.12
N ILE A 271 7.60 12.99 3.05
CA ILE A 271 8.05 14.32 3.47
C ILE A 271 8.45 14.31 4.95
N LEU A 272 7.60 13.78 5.83
CA LEU A 272 7.86 13.74 7.26
C LEU A 272 8.98 12.75 7.64
N THR A 273 9.32 11.79 6.78
CA THR A 273 10.44 10.84 7.00
C THR A 273 11.71 11.19 6.26
N THR A 274 11.75 12.33 5.55
CA THR A 274 12.89 12.76 4.74
C THR A 274 14.14 12.99 5.58
N TRP A 275 15.31 12.58 5.11
CA TRP A 275 16.57 12.86 5.77
C TRP A 275 17.65 13.24 4.75
N SER A 276 17.92 14.53 4.67
CA SER A 276 18.93 15.15 3.80
C SER A 276 19.94 15.96 4.62
N LYS A 277 21.20 15.90 4.21
CA LYS A 277 22.25 16.79 4.73
C LYS A 277 22.35 18.09 3.94
N ARG A 278 22.25 18.02 2.61
CA ARG A 278 22.54 19.16 1.72
C ARG A 278 21.35 20.10 1.52
N GLY A 279 20.13 19.60 1.65
CA GLY A 279 18.93 20.44 1.61
C GLY A 279 18.54 21.00 2.98
N GLY A 280 19.16 20.54 4.08
CA GLY A 280 18.68 20.84 5.42
C GLY A 280 17.32 20.22 5.76
N ILE A 281 16.66 19.57 4.80
CA ILE A 281 15.36 18.93 4.96
C ILE A 281 15.52 17.70 5.84
N ARG A 282 15.07 17.83 7.07
CA ARG A 282 15.00 16.78 8.07
C ARG A 282 13.57 16.66 8.52
N GLY A 283 12.91 15.66 7.94
CA GLY A 283 11.58 15.25 8.29
C GLY A 283 11.53 14.94 9.79
N PRO A 284 10.59 15.54 10.53
CA PRO A 284 10.48 15.41 11.98
C PRO A 284 10.15 13.98 12.44
N TRP A 285 9.67 13.12 11.54
CA TRP A 285 9.34 11.72 11.80
C TRP A 285 10.34 10.75 11.13
N ALA A 286 11.49 11.23 10.68
CA ALA A 286 12.51 10.42 10.04
C ALA A 286 13.07 9.36 11.00
N GLY A 287 12.77 8.09 10.73
CA GLY A 287 13.18 6.94 11.53
C GLY A 287 12.16 6.46 12.55
N ASN A 288 11.03 7.16 12.70
CA ASN A 288 10.01 6.80 13.66
C ASN A 288 9.15 5.63 13.16
N ARG A 289 8.44 5.01 14.10
CA ARG A 289 7.44 3.98 13.84
C ARG A 289 6.16 4.58 13.28
N LEU A 290 5.83 4.26 12.03
CA LEU A 290 4.66 4.83 11.35
C LEU A 290 3.59 3.79 11.04
N VAL A 291 2.32 4.20 11.15
CA VAL A 291 1.17 3.40 10.72
C VAL A 291 0.09 4.31 10.13
N ILE A 292 -0.66 3.80 9.16
CA ILE A 292 -1.91 4.43 8.72
C ILE A 292 -3.07 3.61 9.29
N CYS A 293 -3.88 4.22 10.14
CA CYS A 293 -5.00 3.54 10.80
C CYS A 293 -6.17 4.50 11.02
N ASP A 294 -7.30 3.95 11.44
CA ASP A 294 -8.46 4.73 11.82
C ASP A 294 -8.21 5.41 13.19
N VAL A 295 -8.38 6.73 13.24
CA VAL A 295 -8.25 7.54 14.47
C VAL A 295 -9.17 7.03 15.58
N ASP A 296 -10.31 6.43 15.24
CA ASP A 296 -11.21 5.87 16.23
C ASP A 296 -10.59 4.68 17.01
N THR A 297 -9.55 4.04 16.48
CA THR A 297 -8.78 3.00 17.17
C THR A 297 -7.75 3.55 18.17
N LEU A 298 -7.46 4.85 18.11
CA LEU A 298 -6.46 5.53 18.93
C LEU A 298 -7.00 6.03 20.29
N LYS A 299 -8.31 5.95 20.51
CA LYS A 299 -9.05 6.58 21.63
C LYS A 299 -8.57 6.24 23.05
N SER A 300 -7.81 5.17 23.23
CA SER A 300 -7.30 4.76 24.55
C SER A 300 -6.06 5.55 25.00
N GLN A 301 -5.42 6.29 24.10
CA GLN A 301 -4.18 7.01 24.36
C GLN A 301 -4.35 8.52 24.10
N LYS A 302 -3.54 9.34 24.77
CA LYS A 302 -3.48 10.78 24.49
C LYS A 302 -2.70 10.99 23.20
N TRP A 303 -3.41 11.10 22.08
CA TRP A 303 -2.85 11.41 20.77
C TRP A 303 -3.03 12.88 20.42
N GLU A 304 -2.01 13.50 19.84
CA GLU A 304 -2.04 14.88 19.36
C GLU A 304 -2.38 14.94 17.87
N ASP A 305 -3.39 15.74 17.53
CA ASP A 305 -3.77 15.97 16.14
C ASP A 305 -2.87 17.02 15.50
N MET A 306 -1.90 16.56 14.72
CA MET A 306 -0.92 17.37 14.00
C MET A 306 -1.33 17.61 12.55
N SER A 307 -2.63 17.52 12.23
CA SER A 307 -3.12 17.67 10.86
C SER A 307 -2.75 19.01 10.22
N ASP A 308 -2.96 20.13 10.91
CA ASP A 308 -2.67 21.47 10.39
C ASP A 308 -1.17 21.66 10.16
N TRP A 309 -0.36 21.22 11.13
CA TRP A 309 1.09 21.25 11.04
C TRP A 309 1.61 20.37 9.90
N GLY A 310 1.07 19.15 9.74
CA GLY A 310 1.43 18.26 8.63
C GLY A 310 1.07 18.84 7.27
N VAL A 311 -0.06 19.56 7.17
CA VAL A 311 -0.46 20.29 5.96
C VAL A 311 0.50 21.46 5.67
N ILE A 312 0.96 22.19 6.69
CA ILE A 312 1.96 23.26 6.52
C ILE A 312 3.27 22.67 5.99
N TRP A 313 3.80 21.62 6.62
CA TRP A 313 5.01 20.93 6.14
C TRP A 313 4.88 20.43 4.72
N GLY A 314 3.76 19.77 4.40
CA GLY A 314 3.48 19.31 3.05
C GLY A 314 3.43 20.46 2.04
N ARG A 315 2.86 21.60 2.42
CA ARG A 315 2.77 22.79 1.58
C ARG A 315 4.14 23.42 1.31
N GLU A 316 4.91 23.66 2.36
CA GLU A 316 6.24 24.25 2.26
C GLU A 316 7.14 23.39 1.37
N TYR A 317 7.09 22.07 1.56
CA TYR A 317 7.82 21.13 0.74
C TYR A 317 7.43 21.23 -0.75
N VAL A 318 6.13 21.24 -1.06
CA VAL A 318 5.64 21.36 -2.44
C VAL A 318 6.06 22.68 -3.07
N VAL A 319 6.00 23.79 -2.34
CA VAL A 319 6.39 25.12 -2.84
C VAL A 319 7.88 25.20 -3.12
N GLU A 320 8.72 24.68 -2.21
CA GLU A 320 10.19 24.67 -2.38
C GLU A 320 10.61 23.84 -3.60
N HIS A 321 9.83 22.81 -3.96
CA HIS A 321 10.13 21.89 -5.05
C HIS A 321 9.24 22.09 -6.27
N ARG A 322 8.61 23.27 -6.44
CA ARG A 322 7.64 23.56 -7.50
C ARG A 322 8.18 23.30 -8.91
N ASP A 323 9.46 23.60 -9.15
CA ASP A 323 10.11 23.47 -10.46
C ASP A 323 10.21 22.00 -10.90
N MET A 324 9.99 21.06 -9.96
CA MET A 324 10.11 19.64 -10.21
C MET A 324 8.78 18.97 -10.60
N TYR A 325 7.69 19.74 -10.66
CA TYR A 325 6.39 19.21 -11.05
C TYR A 325 6.01 19.73 -12.45
N PRO A 326 5.95 18.86 -13.48
CA PRO A 326 5.73 19.29 -14.87
C PRO A 326 4.42 20.05 -15.10
N LYS A 327 3.38 19.77 -14.30
CA LYS A 327 2.11 20.52 -14.33
C LYS A 327 2.25 22.00 -13.96
N PHE A 328 3.40 22.40 -13.41
CA PHE A 328 3.68 23.75 -12.94
C PHE A 328 4.44 24.58 -14.00
N SER A 329 4.90 23.98 -15.10
CA SER A 329 5.69 24.68 -16.12
C SER A 329 4.86 25.26 -17.29
N MET A 330 3.53 25.26 -17.18
CA MET A 330 2.61 25.72 -18.25
C MET A 330 1.84 27.01 -17.92
N TYR A 331 2.15 27.67 -16.81
CA TYR A 331 1.59 28.96 -16.40
C TYR A 331 2.71 29.91 -15.98
#